data_AF-A0A3B9RXU1-F1
#
_entry.id   AF-A0A3B9RXU1-F1
#
_cell.length_a   1.000
_cell.length_b   1.000
_cell.length_c   1.000
_cell.angle_alpha   90.00
_cell.angle_beta   90.00
_cell.angle_gamma   90.00
#
_symmetry.space_group_name_H-M   'P 1'
#
loop_
_entity.id
_entity.type
_entity.pdbx_description
1 polymer ?
#
loop_
_entity_poly.entity_id
_entity_poly.type
_entity_poly.pdbx_seq_one_letter_code
_entity_poly.pdbx_strand_id
1 'polypeptide(L)'
;FLPEKNKPAFYDAAVSFVHPITGIFPHANGGELFVWLGIAAGVEIAAPELVTPLAVRYLLAGLVVILIRGVTTDIIYSIMSSRKVSAE
;
A
#
# COMPACT_ATOMS: atom_id res chain seq x y z
N PHE A 1 -21.41 -1.15 -6.77
CA PHE A 1 -20.34 -0.39 -7.46
C PHE A 1 -19.16 -1.28 -7.91
N LEU A 2 -18.85 -2.42 -7.26
CA LEU A 2 -17.88 -3.43 -7.75
C LEU A 2 -18.46 -4.85 -7.55
N PRO A 3 -18.21 -5.83 -8.45
CA PRO A 3 -18.60 -7.23 -8.21
C PRO A 3 -18.02 -7.77 -6.89
N GLU A 4 -18.77 -8.60 -6.15
CA GLU A 4 -18.35 -9.14 -4.84
C GLU A 4 -16.95 -9.75 -4.88
N LYS A 5 -16.66 -10.53 -5.93
CA LYS A 5 -15.38 -11.21 -6.10
C LYS A 5 -14.16 -10.29 -6.10
N ASN A 6 -14.32 -9.04 -6.52
CA ASN A 6 -13.21 -8.10 -6.66
C ASN A 6 -13.03 -7.21 -5.41
N LYS A 7 -13.99 -7.20 -4.48
CA LYS A 7 -13.96 -6.29 -3.32
C LYS A 7 -12.75 -6.51 -2.40
N PRO A 8 -12.33 -7.75 -2.10
CA PRO A 8 -11.19 -7.97 -1.20
C PRO A 8 -9.89 -7.39 -1.76
N ALA A 9 -9.58 -7.71 -3.01
CA ALA A 9 -8.37 -7.21 -3.69
C ALA A 9 -8.39 -5.68 -3.86
N PHE A 10 -9.56 -5.11 -4.20
CA PHE A 10 -9.73 -3.66 -4.27
C PHE A 10 -9.48 -2.99 -2.92
N TYR A 11 -10.09 -3.51 -1.85
CA TYR A 11 -9.94 -2.94 -0.51
C TYR A 11 -8.49 -3.03 -0.03
N ASP A 12 -7.83 -4.18 -0.22
CA ASP A 12 -6.41 -4.38 0.12
C ASP A 12 -5.50 -3.38 -0.63
N ALA A 13 -5.71 -3.20 -1.93
CA ALA A 13 -4.92 -2.25 -2.71
C ALA A 13 -5.19 -0.79 -2.28
N ALA A 14 -6.46 -0.42 -2.07
CA ALA A 14 -6.85 0.94 -1.70
C ALA A 14 -6.33 1.34 -0.32
N VAL A 15 -6.46 0.47 0.69
CA VAL A 15 -5.92 0.74 2.02
C VAL A 15 -4.39 0.72 2.03
N SER A 16 -3.76 -0.12 1.21
CA SER A 16 -2.31 -0.13 1.10
C SER A 16 -1.75 1.15 0.44
N PHE A 17 -2.52 1.80 -0.43
CA PHE A 17 -2.10 3.03 -1.12
C PHE A 17 -1.97 4.24 -0.20
N VAL A 18 -2.69 4.29 0.91
CA VAL A 18 -2.60 5.41 1.86
C VAL A 18 -1.29 5.45 2.63
N HIS A 19 -0.38 4.49 2.41
CA HIS A 19 0.95 4.48 3.02
C HIS A 19 2.00 5.16 2.12
N PRO A 20 2.36 4.62 0.94
CA PRO A 20 3.46 5.16 0.14
C PRO A 20 3.24 6.58 -0.40
N ILE A 21 2.00 7.09 -0.35
CA ILE A 21 1.64 8.44 -0.77
C ILE A 21 1.97 9.53 0.27
N THR A 22 2.07 9.19 1.56
CA THR A 22 2.20 10.17 2.66
C THR A 22 3.48 10.99 2.56
N GLY A 23 4.56 10.43 1.98
CA GLY A 23 5.80 11.16 1.77
C GLY A 23 5.71 12.34 0.80
N ILE A 24 4.70 12.33 -0.09
CA ILE A 24 4.44 13.39 -1.07
C ILE A 24 3.19 14.20 -0.68
N PHE A 25 2.16 13.52 -0.16
CA PHE A 25 0.91 14.12 0.29
C PHE A 25 0.65 13.78 1.76
N PRO A 26 1.20 14.55 2.72
CA PRO A 26 1.13 14.22 4.16
C PRO A 26 -0.29 14.26 4.73
N HIS A 27 -1.22 14.94 4.05
CA HIS A 27 -2.63 15.01 4.43
C HIS A 27 -3.44 13.77 4.04
N ALA A 28 -2.88 12.89 3.19
CA ALA A 28 -3.58 11.70 2.72
C ALA A 28 -3.78 10.65 3.84
N ASN A 29 -2.84 10.59 4.78
CA ASN A 29 -2.90 9.66 5.91
C ASN A 29 -2.13 10.18 7.13
N GLY A 30 -2.84 10.87 8.03
CA GLY A 30 -2.23 11.35 9.27
C GLY A 30 -1.71 10.23 10.19
N GLY A 31 -2.24 9.01 10.08
CA GLY A 31 -1.83 7.88 10.91
C GLY A 31 -0.45 7.32 10.56
N GLU A 32 0.00 7.51 9.32
CA GLU A 32 1.32 7.06 8.87
C GLU A 32 2.36 8.19 8.89
N LEU A 33 1.94 9.42 9.16
CA LEU A 33 2.82 10.59 9.20
C LEU A 33 3.96 10.42 10.22
N PHE A 34 3.70 9.78 11.36
CA PHE A 34 4.73 9.46 12.36
C PHE A 34 5.84 8.57 11.78
N VAL A 35 5.48 7.57 10.96
CA VAL A 35 6.45 6.66 10.34
C VAL A 35 7.28 7.39 9.30
N TRP A 36 6.62 8.15 8.41
CA TRP A 36 7.32 8.94 7.38
C TRP A 36 8.28 9.97 7.99
N LEU A 37 7.81 10.78 8.95
CA LEU A 37 8.63 11.81 9.59
C LEU A 37 9.80 11.22 10.38
N GLY A 38 9.60 10.08 11.04
CA GLY A 38 10.68 9.39 11.76
C GLY A 38 11.81 8.94 10.83
N ILE A 39 11.47 8.37 9.67
CA ILE A 39 12.45 7.96 8.67
C ILE A 39 13.10 9.20 8.02
N ALA A 40 12.29 10.19 7.63
CA ALA A 40 12.75 11.40 6.97
C ALA A 40 13.73 12.20 7.84
N ALA A 41 13.47 12.35 9.14
CA ALA A 41 14.38 13.03 10.07
C ALA A 41 15.73 12.31 10.19
N GLY A 42 15.73 10.97 10.19
CA GLY A 42 16.98 10.20 10.18
C GLY A 42 17.79 10.39 8.89
N VAL A 43 17.11 10.42 7.75
CA VAL A 43 17.75 10.67 6.45
C VAL A 43 18.21 12.12 6.33
N GLU A 44 17.46 13.09 6.86
CA GLU A 44 17.82 14.51 6.87
C GLU A 44 19.15 14.75 7.61
N ILE A 45 19.41 14.00 8.69
CA ILE A 45 20.68 14.08 9.43
C ILE A 45 21.84 13.45 8.65
N ALA A 46 21.60 12.31 7.99
CA ALA A 46 22.65 11.50 7.37
C ALA A 46 22.97 11.87 5.91
N ALA A 47 21.95 12.28 5.15
CA ALA A 47 22.00 12.58 3.72
C ALA A 47 20.82 13.50 3.32
N PRO A 48 20.88 14.80 3.67
CA PRO A 48 19.78 15.75 3.47
C PRO A 48 19.24 15.79 2.03
N GLU A 49 20.13 15.66 1.05
CA GLU A 49 19.80 15.65 -0.39
C GLU A 49 18.94 14.46 -0.81
N LEU A 50 18.84 13.41 0.01
CA LEU A 50 18.08 12.20 -0.28
C LEU A 50 16.64 12.23 0.25
N VAL A 51 16.23 13.21 1.06
CA VAL A 51 14.88 13.26 1.64
C VAL A 51 13.80 13.35 0.54
N THR A 52 13.98 14.22 -0.46
CA THR A 52 13.02 14.32 -1.57
C THR A 52 13.04 13.09 -2.49
N PRO A 53 14.22 12.59 -2.95
CA PRO A 53 14.28 11.32 -3.69
C PRO A 53 13.70 10.13 -2.94
N LEU A 54 13.82 10.09 -1.60
CA LEU A 54 13.24 9.05 -0.77
C LEU A 54 11.73 9.00 -0.90
N ALA A 55 11.04 10.14 -0.90
CA ALA A 55 9.58 10.18 -1.02
C ALA A 55 9.10 9.57 -2.34
N VAL A 56 9.81 9.89 -3.43
CA VAL A 56 9.50 9.34 -4.77
C VAL A 56 9.80 7.84 -4.82
N ARG A 57 10.93 7.39 -4.28
CA ARG A 57 11.29 5.96 -4.23
C ARG A 57 10.32 5.17 -3.37
N TYR A 58 9.88 5.74 -2.26
CA TYR A 58 8.88 5.14 -1.38
C TYR A 58 7.54 4.97 -2.11
N LEU A 59 7.09 5.99 -2.86
CA LEU A 59 5.91 5.89 -3.71
C LEU A 59 6.04 4.74 -4.73
N LEU A 60 7.13 4.72 -5.49
CA LEU A 60 7.35 3.73 -6.55
C LEU A 60 7.44 2.29 -5.98
N ALA A 61 8.19 2.11 -4.89
CA ALA A 61 8.29 0.81 -4.23
C ALA A 61 6.92 0.36 -3.68
N GLY A 62 6.18 1.28 -3.06
CA GLY A 62 4.83 1.03 -2.57
C GLY A 62 3.88 0.60 -3.68
N LEU A 63 3.89 1.26 -4.84
CA LEU A 63 3.06 0.87 -6.00
C LEU A 63 3.33 -0.56 -6.47
N VAL A 64 4.61 -0.96 -6.53
CA VAL A 64 4.99 -2.34 -6.87
C VAL A 64 4.47 -3.33 -5.83
N VAL A 65 4.64 -3.02 -4.53
CA VAL A 65 4.15 -3.87 -3.43
C VAL A 65 2.62 -3.98 -3.45
N ILE A 66 1.92 -2.87 -3.69
CA ILE A 66 0.45 -2.83 -3.77
C ILE A 66 -0.05 -3.69 -4.92
N LEU A 67 0.58 -3.64 -6.09
CA LEU A 67 0.21 -4.47 -7.22
C LEU A 67 0.36 -5.96 -6.88
N ILE A 68 1.49 -6.35 -6.30
CA ILE A 68 1.75 -7.74 -5.89
C ILE A 68 0.70 -8.19 -4.86
N ARG A 69 0.42 -7.37 -3.86
CA ARG A 69 -0.58 -7.66 -2.82
C ARG A 69 -1.98 -7.81 -3.42
N GLY A 70 -2.42 -6.86 -4.23
CA GLY A 70 -3.75 -6.89 -4.86
C GLY A 70 -3.97 -8.15 -5.69
N VAL A 71 -2.99 -8.53 -6.52
CA VAL A 71 -3.06 -9.78 -7.32
C VAL A 71 -3.06 -11.02 -6.41
N THR A 72 -2.21 -11.02 -5.38
CA THR A 72 -2.13 -12.14 -4.43
C THR A 72 -3.44 -12.33 -3.66
N THR A 73 -4.04 -11.23 -3.19
CA THR A 73 -5.33 -11.22 -2.49
C THR A 73 -6.45 -11.72 -3.39
N ASP A 74 -6.46 -11.34 -4.67
CA ASP A 74 -7.46 -11.83 -5.65
C ASP A 74 -7.34 -13.35 -5.87
N ILE A 75 -6.11 -13.85 -6.04
CA ILE A 75 -5.83 -15.29 -6.20
C ILE A 75 -6.29 -16.06 -4.97
N ILE A 76 -5.89 -15.62 -3.76
CA ILE A 76 -6.26 -16.30 -2.51
C ILE A 76 -7.78 -16.31 -2.33
N TYR A 77 -8.45 -15.18 -2.56
CA TYR A 77 -9.90 -15.09 -2.42
C TYR A 77 -10.64 -15.97 -3.43
N SER A 78 -10.16 -16.04 -4.68
CA SER A 78 -10.73 -16.93 -5.71
C SER A 78 -10.63 -18.41 -5.30
N ILE A 79 -9.50 -18.81 -4.72
CA ILE A 79 -9.31 -20.19 -4.22
C ILE A 79 -10.25 -20.48 -3.04
N MET A 80 -10.35 -19.56 -2.08
CA MET A 80 -11.21 -19.72 -0.89
C MET A 80 -12.69 -19.78 -1.25
N SER A 81 -13.16 -18.91 -2.14
CA SER A 81 -14.54 -18.88 -2.59
C SER A 81 -14.92 -20.15 -3.36
N SER A 82 -14.04 -20.65 -4.23
CA SER A 82 -14.26 -21.91 -4.96
C SER A 82 -14.36 -23.13 -4.04
N ARG A 83 -13.57 -23.15 -2.96
CA ARG A 83 -13.64 -24.20 -1.93
C ARG A 83 -14.95 -24.15 -1.14
N LYS A 84 -15.46 -22.95 -0.84
CA LYS A 84 -16.73 -22.78 -0.13
C LYS A 84 -17.90 -23.32 -0.96
N VAL A 85 -17.93 -23.02 -2.26
CA VAL A 85 -18.95 -23.55 -3.19
C VAL A 85 -18.91 -25.08 -3.30
N SER A 86 -17.73 -25.71 -3.17
CA SER A 86 -17.60 -27.18 -3.23
C SER A 86 -18.03 -27.88 -1.93
N ALA A 87 -18.20 -27.13 -0.83
CA ALA A 87 -18.56 -27.65 0.48
C ALA A 87 -20.05 -27.44 0.83
N GLU A 88 -20.76 -26.63 0.05
CA GLU A 88 -22.22 -26.43 0.07
C GLU A 88 -22.89 -27.37 -0.95
#